data_AF-A0A1I3W2W8-F1
#
_entry.id   AF-A0A1I3W2W8-F1
#
_cell.length_a   1.000
_cell.length_b   1.000
_cell.length_c   1.000
_cell.angle_alpha   90.00
_cell.angle_beta   90.00
_cell.angle_gamma   90.00
#
_symmetry.space_group_name_H-M   'P 1'
#
loop_
_entity.id
_entity.type
_entity.pdbx_description
1 polymer ?
#
loop_
_entity_poly.entity_id
_entity_poly.type
_entity_poly.pdbx_seq_one_letter_code
_entity_poly.pdbx_strand_id
1 'polypeptide(L)' 'MAESFGREFTIVEATSDSGSTEVWLALAKPSQAVTLVLAAVPEGWTAHILPAVLSEKQQRMFEEVDLQPGEVYRLPSK' A
#
# COMPACT_ATOMS: atom_id res chain seq x y z
N MET A 1 -23.85 2.06 -1.21
CA MET A 1 -23.23 2.69 -0.03
C MET A 1 -21.79 2.96 -0.41
N ALA A 2 -21.37 4.22 -0.50
CA ALA A 2 -19.97 4.55 -0.81
C ALA A 2 -19.18 4.44 0.49
N GLU A 3 -18.59 3.28 0.76
CA GLU A 3 -17.62 3.17 1.84
C GLU A 3 -16.40 4.02 1.47
N SER A 4 -16.13 5.06 2.26
CA SER A 4 -14.97 5.90 2.05
C SER A 4 -13.70 5.08 2.29
N PHE A 5 -12.76 5.14 1.34
CA PHE A 5 -11.47 4.46 1.37
C PHE A 5 -10.64 4.80 2.61
N GLY A 6 -10.95 5.90 3.30
CA GLY A 6 -10.12 6.44 4.39
C GLY A 6 -9.05 7.38 3.86
N ARG A 7 -8.36 8.08 4.78
CA ARG A 7 -7.24 8.99 4.47
C ARG A 7 -5.97 8.58 5.22
N GLU A 8 -5.89 7.29 5.54
CA GLU A 8 -4.78 6.73 6.29
C GLU A 8 -3.85 6.02 5.30
N PHE A 9 -2.55 6.22 5.48
CA PHE A 9 -1.54 5.51 4.72
C PHE A 9 -1.32 4.12 5.34
N THR A 10 -1.51 3.08 4.53
CA THR A 10 -1.24 1.69 4.90
C THR A 10 -0.08 1.17 4.07
N ILE A 11 0.92 0.58 4.71
CA ILE A 11 2.00 -0.13 4.02
C ILE A 11 1.61 -1.59 3.82
N VAL A 12 1.81 -2.08 2.60
CA VAL A 12 1.55 -3.45 2.22
C VAL A 12 2.81 -4.01 1.57
N GLU A 13 3.23 -5.20 1.97
CA GLU A 13 4.24 -5.96 1.25
C GLU A 13 3.56 -6.96 0.33
N ALA A 14 3.98 -6.98 -0.92
CA ALA A 14 3.58 -7.96 -1.91
C ALA A 14 4.77 -8.89 -2.21
N THR A 15 4.55 -10.19 -2.07
CA THR A 15 5.55 -11.23 -2.30
C THR A 15 5.12 -12.07 -3.49
N SER A 16 5.99 -12.16 -4.50
CA SER A 16 5.86 -13.07 -5.64
C SER A 16 6.07 -14.52 -5.22
N ASP A 17 5.47 -15.47 -5.94
CA ASP A 17 5.74 -16.91 -5.81
C ASP A 17 7.23 -17.25 -5.94
N SER A 18 7.97 -16.49 -6.76
CA SER A 18 9.43 -16.65 -6.91
C SER A 18 10.26 -16.08 -5.74
N GLY A 19 9.61 -15.50 -4.72
CA GLY A 19 10.26 -14.94 -3.53
C GLY A 19 10.70 -13.47 -3.64
N SER A 20 10.39 -12.78 -4.74
CA SER A 20 10.61 -11.33 -4.85
C SER A 20 9.61 -10.56 -4.00
N THR A 21 10.07 -9.54 -3.27
CA THR A 21 9.21 -8.67 -2.46
C THR A 21 9.18 -7.25 -3.02
N GLU A 22 8.00 -6.66 -2.99
CA GLU A 22 7.77 -5.24 -3.28
C GLU A 22 7.00 -4.61 -2.13
N VAL A 23 7.40 -3.41 -1.73
CA VAL A 23 6.65 -2.64 -0.72
C VAL A 23 5.79 -1.61 -1.43
N TRP A 24 4.53 -1.58 -1.05
CA TRP A 24 3.51 -0.72 -1.61
C TRP A 24 2.91 0.15 -0.51
N LEU A 25 2.53 1.36 -0.92
CA LEU A 25 1.82 2.31 -0.10
C LEU A 25 0.41 2.46 -0.65
N ALA A 26 -0.60 2.33 0.20
CA ALA A 26 -1.99 2.57 -0.16
C ALA A 26 -2.56 3.73 0.66
N LEU A 27 -3.23 4.68 0.02
CA LEU A 27 -4.05 5.67 0.73
C LEU A 27 -5.45 5.09 0.94
N ALA A 28 -5.53 4.11 1.84
CA ALA A 28 -6.74 3.40 2.17
C ALA A 28 -6.65 2.75 3.56
N LYS A 29 -7.80 2.45 4.14
CA LYS A 29 -7.90 1.65 5.37
C LYS A 29 -7.24 0.29 5.20
N PRO A 30 -6.70 -0.30 6.27
CA PRO A 30 -6.05 -1.61 6.26
C PRO A 30 -6.85 -2.70 5.51
N SER A 31 -8.16 -2.77 5.75
CA SER A 31 -9.05 -3.76 5.14
C SER A 31 -9.18 -3.63 3.62
N GLN A 32 -8.96 -2.44 3.05
CA GLN A 32 -9.07 -2.17 1.62
C GLN A 32 -7.70 -2.15 0.93
N ALA A 33 -6.65 -1.73 1.66
CA ALA A 33 -5.29 -1.60 1.14
C ALA A 33 -4.75 -2.90 0.52
N VAL A 34 -4.96 -4.05 1.17
CA VAL A 34 -4.51 -5.35 0.64
C VAL A 34 -5.15 -5.65 -0.70
N THR A 35 -6.47 -5.44 -0.83
CA THR A 35 -7.20 -5.67 -2.08
C THR A 35 -6.72 -4.75 -3.19
N LEU A 36 -6.48 -3.48 -2.88
CA LEU A 36 -5.98 -2.50 -3.86
C LEU A 36 -4.59 -2.87 -4.37
N VAL A 37 -3.70 -3.31 -3.48
CA VAL A 37 -2.35 -3.74 -3.87
C VAL A 37 -2.39 -5.04 -4.66
N LEU A 38 -3.19 -6.02 -4.26
CA LEU A 38 -3.41 -7.25 -5.03
C LEU A 38 -3.93 -6.98 -6.44
N ALA A 39 -4.76 -5.95 -6.62
CA ALA A 39 -5.25 -5.54 -7.94
C ALA A 39 -4.18 -4.85 -8.82
N ALA A 40 -3.10 -4.35 -8.22
CA ALA A 40 -2.03 -3.63 -8.92
C ALA A 40 -0.81 -4.51 -9.23
N VAL A 41 -0.62 -5.63 -8.52
CA VAL A 41 0.47 -6.58 -8.74
C VAL A 41 0.06 -7.70 -9.71
N PRO A 42 1.02 -8.42 -10.33
CA PRO A 42 0.70 -9.56 -11.18
C PRO A 42 -0.02 -10.70 -10.42
N GLU A 43 -0.72 -11.55 -11.17
CA GLU A 43 -1.33 -12.76 -10.62
C GLU A 43 -0.28 -13.69 -9.98
N GLY A 44 -0.68 -14.43 -8.94
CA GLY A 44 0.22 -15.33 -8.20
C GLY A 44 1.04 -14.64 -7.11
N TRP A 45 0.82 -13.35 -6.86
CA TRP A 45 1.42 -12.62 -5.75
C TRP A 45 0.53 -12.68 -4.50
N THR A 46 1.16 -12.64 -3.34
CA THR A 46 0.49 -12.55 -2.04
C THR A 46 0.78 -11.20 -1.41
N ALA A 47 -0.24 -10.53 -0.87
CA ALA A 47 -0.06 -9.24 -0.20
C ALA A 47 -0.45 -9.33 1.27
N HIS A 48 0.30 -8.65 2.12
CA HIS A 48 -0.01 -8.54 3.54
C HIS A 48 0.36 -7.16 4.09
N ILE A 49 -0.34 -6.74 5.13
CA ILE A 49 -0.11 -5.44 5.76
C ILE A 49 1.13 -5.54 6.61
N LEU A 50 2.08 -4.61 6.42
CA LEU A 50 3.19 -4.48 7.34
C LEU A 50 2.70 -3.69 8.57
N PRO A 51 2.90 -4.21 9.80
CA PRO A 51 2.54 -3.51 11.04
C PRO A 51 3.56 -2.40 11.35
N ALA A 52 3.76 -1.50 10.40
CA ALA A 52 4.67 -0.38 10.49
C ALA A 52 3.88 0.87 10.87
N VAL A 53 4.22 1.45 12.03
CA VAL A 53 3.79 2.81 12.34
C VAL A 53 4.66 3.75 11.53
N LEU A 54 4.05 4.46 10.58
CA LEU A 54 4.74 5.48 9.81
C LEU A 54 5.19 6.60 10.74
N SER A 55 6.47 6.92 10.70
CA SER A 55 6.97 8.14 11.33
C SER A 55 6.37 9.36 10.64
N GLU A 56 6.25 10.48 11.36
CA GLU A 56 5.74 11.75 10.81
C GLU A 56 6.52 12.19 9.56
N LYS A 57 7.83 11.90 9.51
CA LYS A 57 8.67 12.18 8.34
C LYS A 57 8.25 11.35 7.12
N GLN A 58 7.94 10.06 7.32
CA GLN A 58 7.46 9.19 6.24
C GLN A 58 6.07 9.60 5.78
N GLN A 59 5.17 9.95 6.71
CA GLN A 59 3.85 10.49 6.37
C GLN A 59 3.98 11.73 5.47
N ARG A 60 4.83 12.69 5.84
CA ARG A 60 5.06 13.90 5.01
C ARG A 60 5.63 13.57 3.64
N MET A 61 6.61 12.67 3.55
CA MET A 61 7.13 12.21 2.26
C MET A 61 6.05 11.57 1.38
N PHE A 62 5.06 10.91 2.00
CA PHE A 62 3.95 10.29 1.28
C PHE A 62 2.84 11.27 0.93
N GLU A 63 2.64 12.31 1.72
CA GLU A 63 1.81 13.46 1.32
C GLU A 63 2.36 14.14 0.05
N GLU A 64 3.69 14.17 -0.13
CA GLU A 64 4.32 14.67 -1.36
C GLU A 64 4.06 13.79 -2.60
N VAL A 65 3.62 12.53 -2.42
CA VAL A 65 3.26 11.62 -3.53
C VAL A 65 1.87 11.96 -4.12
N ASP A 66 1.10 12.85 -3.47
CA ASP A 66 -0.24 13.31 -3.89
C ASP A 66 -1.21 12.16 -4.24
N LEU A 67 -1.13 11.07 -3.48
CA LEU A 67 -2.02 9.92 -3.65
C LEU A 67 -3.47 10.30 -3.35
N GLN A 68 -4.40 9.84 -4.20
CA GLN A 68 -5.83 9.96 -3.94
C GLN A 68 -6.35 8.75 -3.14
N PRO A 69 -7.42 8.92 -2.34
CA PRO A 69 -8.01 7.81 -1.61
C PRO A 69 -8.40 6.65 -2.54
N GLY A 70 -7.89 5.45 -2.26
CA GLY A 70 -8.07 4.27 -3.10
C GLY A 70 -6.94 4.02 -4.11
N GLU A 71 -5.94 4.90 -4.19
CA GLU A 71 -4.75 4.67 -5.01
C GLU A 71 -3.64 3.95 -4.23
N VAL A 72 -2.74 3.33 -5.00
CA VAL A 72 -1.57 2.62 -4.50
C VAL A 72 -0.32 3.08 -5.25
N TYR A 73 0.80 3.12 -4.54
CA TYR A 73 2.10 3.52 -5.06
C TYR A 73 3.17 2.51 -4.65
N ARG A 74 3.95 2.02 -5.62
CA ARG A 74 5.06 1.11 -5.35
C ARG A 74 6.27 1.90 -4.85
N LEU A 75 6.76 1.56 -3.66
CA LEU A 75 7.99 2.14 -3.14
C LEU A 75 9.19 1.55 -3.90
N PRO A 76 10.15 2.38 -4.36
CA PRO A 76 11.35 1.88 -4.99
C PRO A 76 12.19 1.10 -3.96
N SER A 77 12.46 -0.17 -4.25
CA SER A 77 13.44 -0.96 -3.50
C SER A 77 14.85 -0.39 -3.77
N LYS A 78 15.56 -0.09 -2.68
CA LYS A 78 16.88 0.57 -2.71
C LYS A 78 18.01 -0.37 -3.14
#